data_AF-A0A950GHX4-F1
#
_entry.id   AF-A0A950GHX4-F1
#
_cell.length_a   1.000
_cell.length_b   1.000
_cell.length_c   1.000
_cell.angle_alpha   90.00
_cell.angle_beta   90.00
_cell.angle_gamma   90.00
#
_symmetry.space_group_name_H-M   'P 1'
#
loop_
_entity.id
_entity.type
_entity.pdbx_description
1 polymer ?
#
loop_
_entity_poly.entity_id
_entity_poly.type
_entity_poly.pdbx_seq_one_letter_code
_entity_poly.pdbx_strand_id
1 'polypeptide(L)' 'MQINEGERQFADTALSGLRALQQRIVALKAARQARRAERRERRQIVRELSAYTDRELLDLGFSRADFPAILNGTYRR' A
#
# COMPACT_ATOMS: atom_id res chain seq x y z
N MET A 1 16.59 2.61 50.14
CA MET A 1 16.85 3.28 48.86
C MET A 1 15.51 3.44 48.13
N GLN A 2 14.74 4.48 48.47
CA GLN A 2 13.45 4.76 47.83
C GLN A 2 13.73 5.60 46.58
N ILE A 3 13.46 5.04 45.41
CA ILE A 3 13.53 5.78 44.15
C ILE A 3 12.29 6.67 44.10
N ASN A 4 12.47 7.99 43.97
CA ASN A 4 11.39 8.97 44.03
C ASN A 4 10.37 8.73 42.91
N GLU A 5 9.07 8.72 43.24
CA GLU A 5 7.98 8.44 42.29
C GLU A 5 7.96 9.40 41.09
N GLY A 6 8.41 10.65 41.28
CA GLY A 6 8.57 11.62 40.19
C GLY A 6 9.56 11.15 39.12
N GLU A 7 10.69 10.55 39.50
CA GLU A 7 11.70 10.06 38.55
C GLU A 7 11.17 8.90 37.69
N ARG A 8 10.27 8.08 38.25
CA ARG A 8 9.61 6.99 37.52
C ARG A 8 8.65 7.51 36.46
N GLN A 9 7.85 8.52 36.80
CA GLN A 9 6.88 9.14 35.88
C GLN A 9 7.56 9.81 34.67
N PHE A 10 8.70 10.48 34.88
CA PHE A 10 9.47 11.06 33.78
C PHE A 10 10.05 9.99 32.85
N ALA A 11 10.59 8.90 33.40
CA ALA A 11 11.12 7.80 32.61
C ALA A 11 10.03 7.10 31.78
N ASP A 12 8.85 6.87 32.36
CA ASP A 12 7.71 6.25 31.67
C ASP A 12 7.21 7.14 30.51
N THR A 13 7.17 8.45 30.74
CA THR A 13 6.77 9.43 29.70
C THR A 13 7.77 9.43 28.54
N ALA A 14 9.07 9.45 28.83
CA ALA A 14 10.12 9.42 27.80
C ALA A 14 10.08 8.11 26.98
N LEU A 15 9.86 6.97 27.63
CA LEU A 15 9.73 5.67 26.97
C LEU A 15 8.45 5.57 26.12
N SER A 16 7.37 6.21 26.54
CA SER A 16 6.10 6.22 25.78
C SER A 16 6.23 6.99 24.45
N GLY A 17 6.95 8.11 24.43
CA GLY A 17 7.19 8.90 23.22
C GLY A 17 8.00 8.14 22.17
N LEU A 18 9.06 7.44 22.60
CA LEU A 18 9.87 6.60 21.72
C LEU A 18 9.07 5.43 21.14
N ARG A 19 8.20 4.80 21.94
CA ARG A 19 7.29 3.74 21.46
C ARG A 19 6.28 4.24 20.43
N ALA A 20 5.69 5.42 20.66
CA ALA A 20 4.76 6.03 19.71
C ALA A 20 5.44 6.34 18.37
N LEU A 21 6.67 6.87 18.39
CA LEU A 21 7.48 7.09 17.19
C LEU A 21 7.80 5.78 16.46
N GLN A 22 8.17 4.73 17.20
CA GLN A 22 8.44 3.41 16.63
C GLN A 22 7.20 2.83 15.94
N GLN A 23 6.04 2.88 16.58
CA GLN A 23 4.76 2.45 16.00
C GLN A 23 4.43 3.23 14.73
N ARG A 24 4.68 4.54 14.71
CA ARG A 24 4.47 5.38 13.52
C ARG A 24 5.36 4.95 12.35
N ILE A 25 6.64 4.67 12.60
CA ILE A 25 7.58 4.18 11.58
C ILE A 25 7.12 2.84 11.01
N VAL A 26 6.66 1.91 11.87
CA VAL A 26 6.13 0.61 11.45
C VAL A 26 4.89 0.79 10.56
N ALA A 27 3.94 1.64 10.97
CA ALA A 27 2.73 1.93 10.19
C ALA A 27 3.05 2.52 8.81
N LEU A 28 4.01 3.45 8.73
CA LEU A 28 4.45 4.04 7.45
C LEU A 28 5.12 3.01 6.53
N LYS A 29 5.93 2.11 7.09
CA LYS A 29 6.53 1.00 6.32
C LYS A 29 5.46 0.08 5.76
N ALA A 30 4.48 -0.32 6.57
CA ALA A 30 3.36 -1.17 6.15
C ALA A 30 2.56 -0.49 5.03
N ALA A 31 2.20 0.79 5.19
CA ALA A 31 1.49 1.54 4.15
C ALA A 31 2.30 1.64 2.84
N ARG A 32 3.62 1.83 2.93
CA ARG A 32 4.49 1.86 1.74
C ARG A 32 4.58 0.49 1.07
N GLN A 33 4.62 -0.60 1.84
CA GLN A 33 4.62 -1.96 1.32
C GLN A 33 3.29 -2.27 0.60
N ALA A 34 2.15 -1.93 1.21
CA ALA A 34 0.83 -2.08 0.59
C ALA A 34 0.73 -1.32 -0.74
N ARG A 35 1.13 -0.05 -0.77
CA ARG A 35 1.18 0.76 -2.01
C ARG A 35 2.13 0.18 -3.07
N ARG A 36 3.23 -0.45 -2.65
CA ARG A 36 4.15 -1.12 -3.58
C ARG A 36 3.57 -2.41 -4.14
N ALA A 37 2.86 -3.18 -3.33
CA ALA A 37 2.16 -4.39 -3.77
C ALA A 37 1.08 -4.04 -4.80
N GLU A 38 0.23 -3.07 -4.52
CA GLU A 38 -0.80 -2.57 -5.45
C GLU A 38 -0.18 -2.09 -6.78
N ARG A 39 0.92 -1.33 -6.72
CA ARG A 39 1.64 -0.91 -7.93
C ARG A 39 2.24 -2.07 -8.73
N ARG A 40 2.69 -3.13 -8.06
CA ARG A 40 3.22 -4.32 -8.74
C ARG A 40 2.11 -5.09 -9.43
N GLU A 41 0.99 -5.29 -8.75
CA GLU A 41 -0.21 -5.94 -9.30
C GLU A 41 -0.74 -5.19 -10.53
N ARG A 42 -0.93 -3.86 -10.43
CA ARG A 42 -1.32 -3.04 -11.58
C ARG A 42 -0.37 -3.17 -12.77
N ARG A 43 0.95 -3.21 -12.52
CA ARG A 43 1.95 -3.40 -13.58
C ARG A 43 1.90 -4.79 -14.19
N GLN A 44 1.63 -5.81 -13.39
CA GLN A 44 1.47 -7.17 -13.87
C GLN A 44 0.24 -7.27 -14.78
N ILE A 45 -0.91 -6.75 -14.34
CA ILE A 45 -2.14 -6.70 -15.16
C ILE A 45 -1.88 -5.99 -16.48
N VAL A 46 -1.25 -4.81 -16.46
CA VAL A 46 -0.91 -4.08 -17.70
C VAL A 46 0.00 -4.91 -18.60
N ARG A 47 1.02 -5.58 -18.05
CA ARG A 47 1.92 -6.44 -18.85
C ARG A 47 1.17 -7.60 -19.49
N GLU A 48 0.31 -8.28 -18.73
CA GLU A 48 -0.51 -9.38 -19.21
C GLU A 48 -1.45 -8.92 -20.31
N LEU A 49 -2.20 -7.83 -20.08
CA LEU A 49 -3.11 -7.26 -21.08
C LEU A 49 -2.38 -6.74 -22.32
N SER A 50 -1.18 -6.18 -22.16
CA SER A 50 -0.37 -5.66 -23.27
C SER A 50 0.26 -6.77 -24.12
N ALA A 51 0.29 -8.01 -23.62
CA ALA A 51 0.76 -9.17 -24.37
C ALA A 51 -0.25 -9.60 -25.45
N TYR A 52 -1.52 -9.24 -25.30
CA TYR A 52 -2.54 -9.47 -26.31
C TYR A 52 -2.45 -8.44 -27.44
N THR A 53 -2.72 -8.92 -28.65
CA THR A 53 -2.93 -8.09 -29.83
C THR A 53 -4.28 -7.38 -29.74
N ASP A 54 -4.42 -6.27 -30.46
CA ASP A 54 -5.67 -5.50 -30.44
C ASP A 54 -6.87 -6.32 -30.92
N ARG A 55 -6.64 -7.28 -31.82
CA ARG A 55 -7.67 -8.22 -32.29
C ARG A 55 -8.13 -9.16 -31.18
N GLU A 56 -7.20 -9.76 -30.44
CA GLU A 56 -7.53 -10.65 -29.32
C GLU A 56 -8.25 -9.88 -28.20
N LEU A 57 -7.84 -8.65 -27.92
CA LEU A 57 -8.55 -7.78 -26.96
C LEU A 57 -9.99 -7.52 -27.43
N LEU A 58 -10.18 -7.21 -28.71
CA LEU A 58 -11.50 -7.01 -29.31
C LEU A 58 -12.37 -8.26 -29.22
N ASP A 59 -11.80 -9.45 -29.44
CA ASP A 59 -12.50 -10.72 -29.29
C ASP A 59 -12.94 -10.98 -27.83
N LEU A 60 -12.15 -10.50 -26.85
CA LEU A 60 -12.51 -10.47 -25.42
C LEU A 60 -13.54 -9.38 -25.09
N GLY A 61 -13.82 -8.48 -26.03
CA GLY A 61 -14.84 -7.44 -25.92
C GLY A 61 -14.37 -6.16 -25.23
N PHE A 62 -13.07 -5.84 -25.27
CA PHE A 62 -12.54 -4.56 -24.80
C PHE A 62 -11.31 -4.13 -25.61
N SER A 63 -10.84 -2.91 -25.40
CA SER A 63 -9.71 -2.32 -26.12
C SER A 63 -8.62 -1.86 -25.14
N ARG A 64 -7.45 -1.49 -25.68
CA ARG A 64 -6.38 -0.86 -24.88
C ARG A 64 -6.82 0.43 -24.19
N ALA A 65 -7.80 1.15 -24.77
CA ALA A 65 -8.35 2.37 -24.16
C ALA A 65 -9.12 2.09 -22.87
N ASP A 66 -9.57 0.85 -22.66
CA ASP A 66 -10.33 0.43 -21.48
C ASP A 66 -9.44 0.00 -20.31
N PHE A 67 -8.13 -0.17 -20.52
CA PHE A 67 -7.18 -0.58 -19.48
C PHE A 67 -7.24 0.29 -18.22
N PRO A 68 -7.32 1.64 -18.30
CA PRO A 68 -7.49 2.46 -17.11
C PRO A 68 -8.77 2.12 -16.32
N ALA A 69 -9.88 1.86 -17.01
CA ALA A 69 -11.15 1.52 -16.37
C ALA A 69 -11.09 0.13 -15.70
N ILE A 70 -10.44 -0.84 -16.34
CA ILE A 70 -10.21 -2.20 -15.81
C ILE A 70 -9.32 -2.14 -14.57
N LEU A 71 -8.19 -1.42 -14.63
CA LEU A 71 -7.25 -1.27 -13.51
C LEU A 71 -7.85 -0.56 -12.30
N ASN A 72 -8.89 0.26 -12.51
CA ASN A 72 -9.60 0.94 -11.44
C ASN A 72 -10.85 0.18 -10.97
N GLY A 73 -11.15 -0.99 -11.53
CA GLY A 73 -12.34 -1.78 -11.20
C GLY A 73 -13.66 -1.11 -11.62
N THR A 74 -13.60 -0.13 -12.52
CA THR A 74 -14.74 0.67 -12.98
C THR A 74 -15.25 0.26 -14.36
N TYR A 75 -14.57 -0.69 -15.02
CA TYR A 75 -14.98 -1.18 -16.33
C TYR A 75 -16.38 -1.81 -16.26
N ARG A 76 -17.27 -1.36 -17.15
CA ARG A 76 -18.59 -1.92 -17.37
C ARG A 76 -18.72 -2.27 -18.84
N ARG A 77 -19.25 -3.46 -19.10
CA ARG A 77 -19.49 -4.02 -20.44
C ARG A 77 -20.89 -3.66 -20.92
#